data_AF-A0A1F6LL24-F1
#
_entry.id   AF-A0A1F6LL24-F1
#
_cell.length_a   1.000
_cell.length_b   1.000
_cell.length_c   1.000
_cell.angle_alpha   90.00
_cell.angle_beta   90.00
_cell.angle_gamma   90.00
#
_symmetry.space_group_name_H-M   'P 1'
#
loop_
_entity.id
_entity.type
_entity.pdbx_description
1 polymer ?
#
loop_
_entity_poly.entity_id
_entity_poly.type
_entity_poly.pdbx_seq_one_letter_code
_entity_poly.pdbx_strand_id
1 'polypeptide(L)'
;MNNDRQMYNVDLSCAECKTAITQLPFEPTGDKPVYCTTCLRARRDSRGNSRDSRGPRQMYQVNEKCAECNAAITQLPFQPSGGKPLYCFDCVKARRQ
;
A
#
# COMPACT_ATOMS: atom_id res chain seq x y z
N MET A 1 22.44 -3.32 -15.34
CA MET A 1 21.36 -2.41 -14.91
C MET A 1 21.95 -1.40 -13.94
N ASN A 2 22.27 -0.19 -14.40
CA ASN A 2 22.79 0.85 -13.52
C ASN A 2 21.60 1.53 -12.82
N ASN A 3 21.34 1.12 -11.58
CA ASN A 3 20.42 1.79 -10.68
C ASN A 3 21.17 2.94 -10.01
N ASP A 4 21.63 3.90 -10.81
CA ASP A 4 22.30 5.11 -10.33
C ASP A 4 21.22 5.98 -9.69
N ARG A 5 20.90 5.68 -8.43
CA ARG A 5 20.09 6.56 -7.58
C ARG A 5 20.82 7.89 -7.48
N GLN A 6 20.47 8.82 -8.35
CA GLN A 6 20.98 10.19 -8.32
C GLN A 6 20.68 10.78 -6.94
N MET A 7 21.75 11.05 -6.19
CA MET A 7 21.69 11.81 -4.95
C MET A 7 21.98 13.26 -5.29
N TYR A 8 21.10 14.14 -4.86
CA TYR A 8 21.20 15.58 -4.99
C TYR A 8 21.82 16.11 -3.71
N ASN A 9 22.94 16.84 -3.85
CA ASN A 9 23.49 17.59 -2.73
C ASN A 9 22.67 18.87 -2.58
N VAL A 10 22.14 19.11 -1.39
CA VAL A 10 21.26 20.25 -1.07
C VAL A 10 21.69 20.85 0.25
N ASP A 11 21.48 22.14 0.47
CA ASP A 11 21.73 22.77 1.78
C ASP A 11 20.39 23.22 2.38
N LEU A 12 19.61 22.25 2.85
CA LEU A 12 18.29 22.49 3.43
C LEU A 12 18.27 22.16 4.92
N SER A 13 17.41 22.85 5.67
CA SER A 13 17.15 22.54 7.08
C SER A 13 15.84 21.76 7.23
N CYS A 14 15.84 20.78 8.13
CA CYS A 14 14.64 20.04 8.47
C CYS A 14 13.58 20.99 9.06
N ALA A 15 12.35 20.95 8.55
CA ALA A 15 11.28 21.83 9.01
C ALA A 15 10.82 21.58 10.46
N GLU A 16 11.21 20.46 11.09
CA GLU A 16 10.89 20.16 12.49
C GLU A 16 12.07 20.37 13.44
N CYS A 17 13.18 19.68 13.19
CA CYS A 17 14.32 19.67 14.11
C CYS A 17 15.45 20.62 13.69
N LYS A 18 15.31 21.34 12.56
CA LYS A 18 16.30 22.27 12.00
C LYS A 18 17.67 21.65 11.68
N THR A 19 17.80 20.33 11.71
CA THR A 19 19.02 19.63 11.31
C THR A 19 19.33 19.88 9.83
N ALA A 20 20.60 20.12 9.52
CA ALA A 20 21.08 20.29 8.15
C ALA A 20 20.95 18.97 7.36
N ILE A 21 20.41 19.06 6.16
CA ILE A 21 20.21 17.96 5.22
C ILE A 21 21.09 18.28 4.03
N THR A 22 22.11 17.45 3.81
CA THR A 22 23.13 17.65 2.75
C THR A 22 22.87 16.82 1.50
N GLN A 23 22.11 15.72 1.62
CA GLN A 23 21.89 14.77 0.52
C GLN A 23 20.46 14.25 0.50
N LEU A 24 19.83 14.27 -0.67
CA LEU A 24 18.49 13.73 -0.90
C LEU A 24 18.46 12.87 -2.19
N PRO A 25 17.65 11.81 -2.24
CA PRO A 25 17.48 11.00 -3.45
C PRO A 25 16.50 11.63 -4.46
N PHE A 26 16.05 12.86 -4.21
CA PHE A 26 15.11 13.60 -5.05
C PHE A 26 15.47 15.09 -5.01
N GLU A 27 15.11 15.80 -6.08
CA GLU A 27 15.22 17.24 -6.14
C GLU A 27 14.03 17.89 -5.39
N PRO A 28 14.26 18.77 -4.41
CA PRO A 28 13.20 19.43 -3.66
C PRO A 28 12.51 20.50 -4.51
N THR A 29 11.19 20.37 -4.73
CA THR A 29 10.40 21.29 -5.57
C THR A 29 9.97 22.59 -4.87
N GLY A 30 10.30 22.78 -3.59
CA GLY A 30 9.92 23.95 -2.79
C GLY A 30 8.47 23.98 -2.30
N ASP A 31 7.56 23.22 -2.91
CA ASP A 31 6.13 23.18 -2.51
C ASP A 31 5.87 22.46 -1.18
N LYS A 32 6.82 21.61 -0.77
CA LYS A 32 6.66 20.70 0.39
C LYS A 32 7.84 20.86 1.34
N PRO A 33 7.58 20.95 2.67
CA PRO A 33 8.64 20.99 3.66
C PRO A 33 9.44 19.68 3.65
N VAL A 34 10.76 19.81 3.64
CA VAL A 34 11.70 18.69 3.70
C VAL A 34 11.96 18.32 5.16
N TYR A 35 11.97 17.02 5.44
CA TYR A 35 12.22 16.46 6.76
C TYR A 35 13.43 15.53 6.73
N CYS A 36 14.19 15.50 7.82
CA CYS A 36 15.23 14.50 8.01
C CYS A 36 14.61 13.10 8.11
N THR A 37 15.44 12.06 7.91
CA THR A 37 14.99 10.67 7.93
C THR A 37 14.29 10.30 9.24
N THR A 38 14.75 10.83 10.37
CA THR A 38 14.16 10.61 11.70
C THR A 38 12.76 11.24 11.82
N CYS A 39 12.62 12.53 11.53
CA CYS A 39 11.33 13.23 11.57
C CYS A 39 10.33 12.66 10.56
N LEU A 40 10.80 12.31 9.35
CA LEU A 40 9.97 11.68 8.34
C LEU A 40 9.47 10.31 8.79
N ARG A 41 10.33 9.49 9.43
CA ARG A 41 9.93 8.20 10.01
C ARG A 41 8.92 8.40 11.13
N ALA A 42 9.21 9.27 12.10
CA ALA A 42 8.30 9.57 13.20
C ALA A 42 6.91 10.00 12.69
N ARG A 43 6.83 10.93 11.72
CA ARG A 43 5.57 11.31 11.08
C ARG A 43 4.88 10.17 10.35
N ARG A 44 5.65 9.33 9.66
CA ARG A 44 5.11 8.15 8.98
C ARG A 44 4.55 7.17 9.99
N ASP A 45 5.18 6.98 11.13
CA ASP A 45 4.70 6.09 12.19
C ASP A 45 3.44 6.67 12.86
N SER A 46 3.40 7.98 13.12
CA SER A 46 2.20 8.67 13.63
C SER A 46 1.02 8.61 12.66
N ARG A 47 1.28 8.57 11.35
CA ARG A 47 0.27 8.38 10.29
C ARG A 47 0.09 6.92 9.87
N GLY A 48 0.92 6.03 10.41
CA GLY A 48 1.27 4.74 9.79
C GLY A 48 0.72 3.54 10.53
N ASN A 49 -0.07 3.75 11.58
CA ASN A 49 -0.85 2.67 12.17
C ASN A 49 -2.21 2.47 11.46
N SER A 50 -2.40 3.04 10.26
CA SER A 50 -3.57 2.75 9.43
C SER A 50 -3.50 1.42 8.67
N ARG A 51 -2.48 0.59 8.93
CA ARG A 51 -2.58 -0.84 8.60
C ARG A 51 -3.68 -1.54 9.40
N ASP A 52 -4.06 -0.98 10.54
CA ASP A 52 -5.14 -1.45 11.40
C ASP A 52 -6.49 -0.73 11.14
N SER A 53 -6.48 0.42 10.46
CA SER A 53 -7.72 1.16 10.12
C SER A 53 -8.56 0.47 9.03
N ARG A 54 -8.06 -0.60 8.41
CA ARG A 54 -8.96 -1.59 7.81
C ARG A 54 -9.47 -2.40 8.99
N GLY A 55 -10.58 -1.94 9.59
CA GLY A 55 -11.33 -2.74 10.55
C GLY A 55 -11.46 -4.19 10.07
N PRO A 56 -11.66 -5.15 11.00
CA PRO A 56 -11.56 -6.58 10.70
C PRO A 56 -12.27 -6.88 9.39
N ARG A 57 -11.54 -7.47 8.42
CA ARG A 57 -12.09 -7.75 7.09
C ARG A 57 -13.40 -8.52 7.27
N GLN A 58 -14.52 -7.89 6.97
CA GLN A 58 -15.81 -8.55 7.09
C GLN A 58 -15.90 -9.62 6.02
N MET A 59 -16.01 -10.87 6.46
CA MET A 59 -16.27 -12.00 5.59
C MET A 59 -17.78 -12.19 5.47
N TYR A 60 -18.26 -12.31 4.24
CA TYR A 60 -19.64 -12.61 3.93
C TYR A 60 -19.76 -14.12 3.73
N GLN A 61 -20.65 -14.76 4.49
CA GLN A 61 -21.04 -16.14 4.25
C GLN A 61 -21.96 -16.18 3.03
N VAL A 62 -21.60 -16.95 2.03
CA VAL A 62 -22.34 -17.10 0.76
C VAL A 62 -22.46 -18.59 0.44
N ASN A 63 -23.33 -18.98 -0.48
CA ASN A 63 -23.40 -20.36 -0.96
C ASN A 63 -23.45 -20.37 -2.48
N GLU A 64 -22.35 -19.93 -3.08
CA GLU A 64 -22.24 -19.74 -4.52
C GLU A 64 -21.32 -20.79 -5.15
N LYS A 65 -21.51 -21.07 -6.43
CA LYS A 65 -20.66 -22.03 -7.15
C LYS A 65 -19.59 -21.30 -7.96
N CYS A 66 -18.37 -21.83 -7.96
CA CYS A 66 -17.31 -21.38 -8.85
C CYS A 66 -17.71 -21.61 -10.31
N ALA A 67 -17.59 -20.59 -11.16
CA ALA A 67 -17.96 -20.65 -12.57
C ALA A 67 -17.07 -21.58 -13.42
N GLU A 68 -15.88 -21.96 -12.92
CA GLU A 68 -14.94 -22.84 -13.63
C GLU A 68 -14.99 -24.28 -13.12
N CYS A 69 -14.83 -24.49 -11.81
CA CYS A 69 -14.71 -25.83 -11.23
C CYS A 69 -15.96 -26.31 -10.49
N ASN A 70 -17.03 -25.50 -10.45
CA ASN A 70 -18.26 -25.78 -9.71
C ASN A 70 -18.08 -26.02 -8.19
N ALA A 71 -16.89 -25.74 -7.64
CA ALA A 71 -16.64 -25.83 -6.20
C ALA A 71 -17.51 -24.84 -5.43
N ALA A 72 -17.97 -25.26 -4.24
CA ALA A 72 -18.76 -24.43 -3.35
C ALA A 72 -17.89 -23.32 -2.73
N ILE A 73 -18.34 -22.07 -2.86
CA ILE A 73 -17.74 -20.89 -2.26
C ILE A 73 -18.61 -20.53 -1.06
N THR A 74 -18.06 -20.69 0.13
CA THR A 74 -18.78 -20.44 1.40
C THR A 74 -18.50 -19.07 2.00
N GLN A 75 -17.35 -18.47 1.67
CA GLN A 75 -16.93 -17.20 2.26
C GLN A 75 -16.24 -16.29 1.24
N LEU A 76 -16.62 -15.00 1.23
CA LEU A 76 -16.00 -13.97 0.39
C LEU A 76 -15.71 -12.69 1.17
N PRO A 77 -14.64 -11.94 0.84
CA PRO A 77 -14.34 -10.65 1.46
C PRO A 77 -15.18 -9.49 0.89
N PHE A 78 -16.16 -9.79 0.02
CA PHE A 78 -17.07 -8.84 -0.60
C PHE A 78 -18.45 -9.47 -0.78
N GLN A 79 -19.48 -8.62 -0.88
CA GLN A 79 -20.84 -9.08 -1.16
C GLN A 79 -20.98 -9.34 -2.67
N PRO A 80 -21.46 -10.53 -3.10
CA PRO A 80 -21.65 -10.84 -4.51
C PRO A 80 -22.75 -9.96 -5.12
N SER A 81 -22.45 -9.31 -6.24
CA SER A 81 -23.34 -8.33 -6.88
C SER A 81 -24.14 -8.89 -8.08
N GLY A 82 -24.18 -10.23 -8.24
CA GLY A 82 -24.98 -10.94 -9.26
C GLY A 82 -24.56 -10.73 -10.72
N GLY A 83 -23.82 -9.67 -11.05
CA GLY A 83 -23.42 -9.31 -12.42
C GLY A 83 -22.09 -9.88 -12.89
N LYS A 84 -21.33 -10.60 -12.04
CA LYS A 84 -20.01 -11.16 -12.39
C LYS A 84 -19.90 -12.62 -11.97
N PRO A 85 -19.29 -13.50 -12.79
CA PRO A 85 -19.03 -14.88 -12.40
C PRO A 85 -18.06 -14.93 -11.21
N LEU A 86 -18.37 -15.76 -10.23
CA LEU A 86 -17.55 -15.97 -9.05
C LEU A 86 -16.55 -17.10 -9.31
N TYR A 87 -15.32 -16.92 -8.83
CA TYR A 87 -14.24 -17.89 -8.96
C TYR A 87 -13.67 -18.21 -7.58
N CYS A 88 -13.37 -19.48 -7.32
CA CYS A 88 -12.71 -19.88 -6.09
C CYS A 88 -11.27 -19.36 -6.03
N PHE A 89 -10.67 -19.37 -4.84
CA PHE A 89 -9.30 -18.91 -4.63
C PHE A 89 -8.30 -19.61 -5.56
N ASP A 90 -8.46 -20.91 -5.77
CA ASP A 90 -7.57 -21.71 -6.61
C ASP A 90 -7.66 -21.31 -8.10
N CYS A 91 -8.87 -21.13 -8.63
CA CYS A 91 -9.08 -20.66 -10.00
C CYS A 91 -8.51 -19.24 -10.21
N VAL A 92 -8.75 -18.32 -9.27
CA VAL A 92 -8.17 -16.96 -9.36
C VAL A 92 -6.65 -17.00 -9.28
N LYS A 93 -6.10 -17.85 -8.42
CA LYS A 93 -4.65 -18.03 -8.29
C LYS A 93 -4.07 -18.62 -9.57
N ALA A 94 -4.70 -19.62 -10.18
CA ALA A 94 -4.27 -20.23 -11.43
C ALA A 94 -4.28 -19.23 -12.60
N ARG A 95 -5.28 -18.34 -12.68
CA ARG A 95 -5.39 -17.31 -13.74
C ARG A 95 -4.45 -16.11 -13.57
N ARG A 96 -3.88 -15.92 -12.39
CA ARG A 96 -2.94 -14.82 -12.08
C ARG A 96 -1.49 -15.16 -12.42
N GLN A 97 -1.18 -16.42 -12.66
CA GLN A 97 0.13 -16.91 -13.09
C GLN A 97 0.16 -16.98 -14.61
#